data_AF-A0A1I3B7Z5-F1
#
_entry.id   AF-A0A1I3B7Z5-F1
#
_cell.length_a   1.000
_cell.length_b   1.000
_cell.length_c   1.000
_cell.angle_alpha   90.00
_cell.angle_beta   90.00
_cell.angle_gamma   90.00
#
_symmetry.space_group_name_H-M   'P 1'
#
loop_
_entity.id
_entity.type
_entity.pdbx_description
1 polymer ?
#
loop_
_entity_poly.entity_id
_entity_poly.type
_entity_poly.pdbx_seq_one_letter_code
_entity_poly.pdbx_strand_id
1 'polypeptide(L)'
;MREMISLLSEAMNRIHDAMQSWVGVAMSDKELHFFVVGMIGMLTFFALFVLVKIIQQLKFSTTIIAFIFAFILMVVFVFAIEIQQAVTQSGNMEFADAVAGLWGFIVFFIVYAVIAGAFYGLFKFLRWGKRSTSNRKPKKARKKKSRPVQSAVYEEPKDEELKVEEQEPIKYRSDLRK
;
A
#
# COMPACT_ATOMS: atom_id res chain seq x y z
N MET A 1 -0.50 24.02 14.26
CA MET A 1 -0.64 22.54 14.37
C MET A 1 -0.82 22.04 15.81
N ARG A 2 -0.12 22.62 16.80
CA ARG A 2 -0.22 22.22 18.22
C ARG A 2 -1.65 22.17 18.79
N GLU A 3 -2.47 23.19 18.51
CA GLU A 3 -3.87 23.23 18.95
C GLU A 3 -4.69 22.07 18.37
N MET A 4 -4.53 21.76 17.08
CA MET A 4 -5.18 20.62 16.45
C MET A 4 -4.75 19.29 17.08
N ILE A 5 -3.47 19.13 17.40
CA ILE A 5 -2.95 17.94 18.07
C ILE A 5 -3.55 17.84 19.49
N SER A 6 -3.64 18.94 20.22
CA SER A 6 -4.29 18.97 21.54
C SER A 6 -5.76 18.58 21.46
N LEU A 7 -6.51 19.17 20.53
CA LEU A 7 -7.92 18.83 20.29
C LEU A 7 -8.10 17.35 19.93
N LEU A 8 -7.19 16.80 19.09
CA LEU A 8 -7.24 15.40 18.69
C LEU A 8 -6.89 14.47 19.87
N SER A 9 -5.94 14.86 20.71
CA SER A 9 -5.58 14.12 21.93
C SER A 9 -6.72 14.15 22.96
N GLU A 10 -7.37 15.28 23.17
CA GLU A 10 -8.53 15.40 24.05
C GLU A 10 -9.71 14.58 23.54
N ALA A 11 -9.97 14.61 22.23
CA ALA A 11 -10.99 13.78 21.61
C ALA A 11 -10.67 12.29 21.78
N MET A 12 -9.42 11.87 21.56
CA MET A 12 -8.97 10.50 21.76
C MET A 12 -9.15 10.05 23.22
N ASN A 13 -8.78 10.88 24.19
CA ASN A 13 -8.97 10.57 25.61
C ASN A 13 -10.45 10.38 25.95
N ARG A 14 -11.34 11.24 25.45
CA ARG A 14 -12.79 11.08 25.65
C ARG A 14 -13.32 9.79 25.05
N ILE A 15 -12.84 9.42 23.86
CA ILE A 15 -13.20 8.15 23.21
C ILE A 15 -12.70 6.98 24.06
N HIS A 16 -11.46 7.03 24.55
CA HIS A 16 -10.88 6.01 25.41
C HIS A 16 -11.74 5.79 26.67
N ASP A 17 -12.10 6.86 27.37
CA ASP A 17 -12.94 6.80 28.57
C ASP A 17 -14.34 6.27 28.27
N ALA A 18 -14.95 6.69 27.15
CA ALA A 18 -16.25 6.21 26.71
C ALA A 18 -16.21 4.69 26.41
N MET A 19 -15.13 4.21 25.79
CA MET A 19 -14.95 2.79 25.49
C MET A 19 -14.78 1.96 26.76
N GLN A 20 -14.00 2.45 27.73
CA GLN A 20 -13.86 1.82 29.05
C GLN A 20 -15.23 1.66 29.73
N SER A 21 -16.07 2.70 29.65
CA SER A 21 -17.41 2.70 30.26
C SER A 21 -18.39 1.73 29.59
N TRP A 22 -18.31 1.57 28.27
CA TRP A 22 -19.19 0.67 27.49
C TRP A 22 -18.84 -0.80 27.65
N VAL A 23 -17.55 -1.13 27.76
CA VAL A 23 -17.09 -2.52 27.88
C VAL A 23 -17.37 -3.08 29.28
N GLY A 24 -17.60 -2.24 30.30
CA GLY A 24 -18.12 -2.62 31.62
C GLY A 24 -17.17 -3.50 32.47
N VAL A 25 -16.02 -3.87 31.93
CA VAL A 25 -14.97 -4.65 32.59
C VAL A 25 -13.80 -3.71 32.83
N ALA A 26 -13.21 -3.76 34.03
CA ALA A 26 -11.93 -3.11 34.32
C ALA A 26 -10.78 -3.86 33.61
N MET A 27 -10.81 -3.89 32.27
CA MET A 27 -9.72 -4.40 31.45
C MET A 27 -8.53 -3.44 31.55
N SER A 28 -7.33 -4.01 31.47
CA SER A 28 -6.14 -3.19 31.29
C SER A 28 -6.14 -2.52 29.91
N ASP A 29 -5.47 -1.37 29.79
CA ASP A 29 -5.34 -0.66 28.51
C ASP A 29 -4.84 -1.58 27.38
N LYS A 30 -3.95 -2.52 27.69
CA LYS A 30 -3.41 -3.50 26.73
C LYS A 30 -4.49 -4.44 26.20
N GLU A 31 -5.35 -4.95 27.08
CA GLU A 31 -6.45 -5.86 26.70
C GLU A 31 -7.50 -5.10 25.91
N LEU A 32 -7.85 -3.88 26.33
CA LEU A 32 -8.78 -3.03 25.60
C LEU A 32 -8.26 -2.75 24.19
N HIS A 33 -6.99 -2.34 24.04
CA HIS A 33 -6.39 -2.11 22.72
C HIS A 33 -6.37 -3.36 21.85
N PHE A 34 -6.09 -4.54 22.43
CA PHE A 34 -6.11 -5.79 21.67
C PHE A 34 -7.46 -6.04 21.00
N PHE A 35 -8.55 -5.99 21.77
CA PHE A 35 -9.89 -6.23 21.23
C PHE A 35 -10.35 -5.11 20.31
N VAL A 36 -10.13 -3.85 20.70
CA VAL A 36 -10.58 -2.68 19.95
C VAL A 36 -9.87 -2.58 18.61
N VAL A 37 -8.54 -2.60 18.62
CA VAL A 37 -7.74 -2.51 17.38
C VAL A 37 -7.97 -3.75 16.52
N GLY A 38 -8.08 -4.94 17.12
CA GLY A 38 -8.40 -6.17 16.39
C GLY A 38 -9.75 -6.10 15.67
N MET A 39 -10.81 -5.70 16.37
CA MET A 39 -12.16 -5.61 15.80
C MET A 39 -12.29 -4.49 14.78
N ILE A 40 -11.81 -3.28 15.09
CA ILE A 40 -11.79 -2.15 14.15
C ILE A 40 -10.94 -2.49 12.93
N GLY A 41 -9.80 -3.16 13.12
CA GLY A 41 -8.92 -3.62 12.04
C GLY A 41 -9.64 -4.58 11.09
N MET A 42 -10.34 -5.58 11.63
CA MET A 42 -11.13 -6.52 10.81
C MET A 42 -12.27 -5.85 10.07
N LEU A 43 -13.03 -4.96 10.73
CA LEU A 43 -14.08 -4.18 10.08
C LEU A 43 -13.53 -3.31 8.95
N THR A 44 -12.41 -2.64 9.20
CA THR A 44 -11.71 -1.82 8.21
C THR A 44 -11.23 -2.67 7.04
N PHE A 45 -10.67 -3.86 7.30
CA PHE A 45 -10.27 -4.79 6.26
C PHE A 45 -11.46 -5.18 5.36
N PHE A 46 -12.61 -5.55 5.92
CA PHE A 46 -13.78 -5.90 5.12
C PHE A 46 -14.29 -4.72 4.29
N ALA A 47 -14.33 -3.52 4.87
CA ALA A 47 -14.72 -2.30 4.15
C ALA A 47 -13.76 -2.01 2.98
N LEU A 48 -12.44 -2.05 3.23
CA LEU A 48 -11.41 -1.87 2.21
C LEU A 48 -11.46 -2.96 1.14
N PHE A 49 -11.70 -4.22 1.53
CA PHE A 49 -11.83 -5.33 0.59
C PHE A 49 -12.99 -5.11 -0.38
N VAL A 50 -14.15 -4.71 0.13
CA VAL A 50 -15.32 -4.35 -0.70
C VAL A 50 -15.01 -3.15 -1.59
N LEU A 51 -14.41 -2.10 -1.05
CA LEU A 51 -14.04 -0.90 -1.80
C LEU A 51 -13.08 -1.22 -2.95
N VAL A 52 -12.02 -2.00 -2.67
CA VAL A 52 -11.06 -2.44 -3.68
C VAL A 52 -11.76 -3.28 -4.75
N LYS A 53 -12.67 -4.18 -4.38
CA LYS A 53 -13.44 -4.98 -5.34
C LYS A 53 -14.30 -4.10 -6.25
N ILE A 54 -14.88 -3.02 -5.73
CA ILE A 54 -15.63 -2.04 -6.54
C ILE A 54 -14.68 -1.32 -7.50
N ILE A 55 -13.54 -0.84 -7.02
CA ILE A 55 -12.53 -0.15 -7.85
C ILE A 55 -11.98 -1.09 -8.93
N GLN A 56 -11.82 -2.39 -8.66
CA GLN A 56 -11.37 -3.40 -9.63
C GLN A 56 -12.24 -3.50 -10.88
N GLN A 57 -13.51 -3.05 -10.84
CA GLN A 57 -14.37 -3.01 -12.02
C GLN A 57 -14.04 -1.84 -12.98
N LEU A 58 -13.24 -0.86 -12.55
CA LEU A 58 -12.82 0.26 -13.38
C LEU A 58 -11.64 -0.13 -14.28
N LYS A 59 -11.58 0.47 -15.48
CA LYS A 59 -10.54 0.18 -16.49
C LYS A 59 -9.11 0.48 -16.01
N PHE A 60 -8.96 1.44 -15.10
CA PHE A 60 -7.66 1.88 -14.55
C PHE A 60 -7.52 1.48 -13.07
N SER A 61 -8.18 0.40 -12.66
CA SER A 61 -8.26 -0.03 -11.27
C SER A 61 -6.90 -0.12 -10.59
N THR A 62 -5.90 -0.74 -11.22
CA THR A 62 -4.55 -0.86 -10.67
C THR A 62 -3.92 0.50 -10.37
N THR A 63 -4.03 1.46 -11.28
CA THR A 63 -3.47 2.81 -11.11
C THR A 63 -4.22 3.58 -10.01
N ILE A 64 -5.54 3.46 -9.94
CA ILE A 64 -6.36 4.11 -8.92
C ILE A 64 -6.03 3.55 -7.54
N ILE A 65 -5.94 2.22 -7.42
CA ILE A 65 -5.56 1.54 -6.16
C ILE A 65 -4.17 1.99 -5.72
N ALA A 66 -3.19 1.97 -6.63
CA ALA A 66 -1.83 2.42 -6.33
C ALA A 66 -1.78 3.89 -5.90
N PHE A 67 -2.54 4.78 -6.55
CA PHE A 67 -2.66 6.17 -6.16
C PHE A 67 -3.23 6.34 -4.75
N ILE A 68 -4.33 5.64 -4.43
CA ILE A 68 -4.95 5.71 -3.09
C ILE A 68 -3.97 5.24 -2.01
N PHE A 69 -3.30 4.10 -2.23
CA PHE A 69 -2.30 3.59 -1.29
C PHE A 69 -1.13 4.57 -1.11
N ALA A 70 -0.60 5.12 -2.20
CA ALA A 70 0.46 6.11 -2.14
C ALA A 70 0.01 7.39 -1.43
N PHE A 71 -1.21 7.87 -1.71
CA PHE A 71 -1.76 9.07 -1.08
C PHE A 71 -1.94 8.89 0.44
N ILE A 72 -2.49 7.75 0.87
CA ILE A 72 -2.62 7.43 2.31
C ILE A 72 -1.24 7.42 2.98
N LEU A 73 -0.25 6.79 2.35
CA LEU A 73 1.13 6.80 2.87
C LEU A 73 1.70 8.21 2.94
N MET A 74 1.48 9.04 1.92
CA MET A 74 1.93 10.44 1.93
C MET A 74 1.27 11.25 3.05
N VAL A 75 -0.01 11.05 3.32
CA VAL A 75 -0.69 11.66 4.48
C VAL A 75 0.01 11.27 5.79
N VAL A 76 0.25 9.98 6.00
CA VAL A 76 0.94 9.50 7.20
C VAL A 76 2.36 10.08 7.30
N PHE A 77 3.12 10.09 6.19
CA PHE A 77 4.49 10.60 6.17
C PHE A 77 4.57 12.10 6.47
N VAL A 78 3.72 12.90 5.84
CA VAL A 78 3.69 14.33 6.04
C VAL A 78 3.37 14.65 7.50
N PHE A 79 2.32 14.03 8.07
CA PHE A 79 2.02 14.23 9.48
C PHE A 79 3.12 13.72 10.42
N ALA A 80 3.80 12.62 10.08
CA ALA A 80 4.91 12.12 10.89
C ALA A 80 6.08 13.11 10.95
N ILE A 81 6.45 13.72 9.81
CA ILE A 81 7.51 14.73 9.74
C ILE A 81 7.12 15.97 10.57
N GLU A 82 5.89 16.43 10.42
CA GLU A 82 5.39 17.60 11.13
C GLU A 82 5.33 17.37 12.65
N ILE A 83 4.82 16.22 13.10
CA ILE A 83 4.84 15.83 14.51
C ILE A 83 6.26 15.75 15.04
N GLN A 84 7.20 15.22 14.25
CA GLN A 84 8.61 15.18 14.66
C GLN A 84 9.18 16.58 14.85
N GLN A 85 8.89 17.52 13.94
CA GLN A 85 9.29 18.93 14.07
C GLN A 85 8.65 19.62 15.29
N ALA A 86 7.43 19.21 15.68
CA ALA A 86 6.79 19.64 16.93
C ALA A 86 7.65 19.41 18.16
N VAL A 87 8.16 18.18 18.24
CA VAL A 87 8.79 17.61 19.41
C VAL A 87 10.23 18.13 19.49
N THR A 88 10.92 18.22 18.37
CA THR A 88 12.30 18.71 18.30
C THR A 88 12.40 20.24 18.32
N GLN A 89 11.28 20.97 18.37
CA GLN A 89 11.21 22.43 18.26
C GLN A 89 11.99 22.99 17.05
N SER A 90 12.16 22.17 16.02
CA SER A 90 12.96 22.49 14.84
C SER A 90 12.02 22.97 13.74
N GLY A 91 11.83 24.28 13.64
CA GLY A 91 10.94 24.94 12.68
C GLY A 91 9.58 25.36 13.26
N ASN A 92 8.81 26.14 12.49
CA ASN A 92 7.43 26.45 12.83
C ASN A 92 6.54 25.31 12.31
N MET A 93 5.77 24.66 13.19
CA MET A 93 4.85 23.61 12.76
C MET A 93 3.58 24.21 12.15
N GLU A 94 3.57 24.40 10.85
CA GLU A 94 2.42 24.94 10.15
C GLU A 94 1.60 23.83 9.51
N PHE A 95 0.28 23.84 9.75
CA PHE A 95 -0.63 22.94 9.01
C PHE A 95 -0.56 23.19 7.50
N ALA A 96 -0.18 24.41 7.10
CA ALA A 96 0.05 24.77 5.71
C ALA A 96 1.17 23.93 5.07
N ASP A 97 2.25 23.61 5.80
CA ASP A 97 3.37 22.81 5.29
C ASP A 97 2.91 21.38 4.98
N ALA A 98 2.07 20.82 5.86
CA ALA A 98 1.44 19.53 5.62
C ALA A 98 0.56 19.52 4.36
N VAL A 99 -0.29 20.53 4.22
CA VAL A 99 -1.17 20.68 3.06
C VAL A 99 -0.36 20.87 1.78
N ALA A 100 0.71 21.68 1.82
CA ALA A 100 1.60 21.91 0.69
C ALA A 100 2.31 20.63 0.24
N GLY A 101 2.78 19.81 1.18
CA GLY A 101 3.38 18.50 0.89
C GLY A 101 2.41 17.56 0.16
N LEU A 102 1.16 17.48 0.62
CA LEU A 102 0.12 16.70 -0.04
C LEU A 102 -0.26 17.27 -1.42
N TRP A 103 -0.29 18.59 -1.55
CA TRP A 103 -0.55 19.24 -2.83
C TRP A 103 0.53 18.94 -3.86
N GLY A 104 1.79 18.95 -3.44
CA GLY A 104 2.92 18.55 -4.29
C GLY A 104 2.76 17.14 -4.86
N PHE A 105 2.37 16.16 -4.03
CA PHE A 105 2.07 14.80 -4.49
C PHE A 105 0.97 14.78 -5.57
N ILE A 106 -0.12 15.51 -5.37
CA ILE A 106 -1.23 15.58 -6.34
C ILE A 106 -0.75 16.18 -7.66
N VAL A 107 -0.01 17.30 -7.61
CA VAL A 107 0.52 17.97 -8.82
C VAL A 107 1.44 17.04 -9.61
N PHE A 108 2.39 16.38 -8.95
CA PHE A 108 3.30 15.45 -9.62
C PHE A 108 2.56 14.23 -10.19
N PHE A 109 1.53 13.73 -9.49
CA PHE A 109 0.69 12.66 -10.02
C PHE A 109 -0.08 13.07 -11.27
N ILE A 110 -0.61 14.30 -11.33
CA ILE A 110 -1.26 14.84 -12.53
C ILE A 110 -0.28 14.89 -13.70
N VAL A 111 0.95 15.37 -13.48
CA VAL A 111 2.01 15.38 -14.51
C VAL A 111 2.26 13.96 -15.04
N TYR A 112 2.43 12.98 -14.14
CA TYR A 112 2.53 11.57 -14.51
C TYR A 112 1.32 11.09 -15.34
N ALA A 113 0.10 11.39 -14.90
CA ALA A 113 -1.12 10.95 -15.57
C ALA A 113 -1.25 11.52 -16.99
N VAL A 114 -0.88 12.79 -17.19
CA VAL A 114 -0.83 13.44 -18.51
C VAL A 114 0.17 12.74 -19.42
N ILE A 115 1.39 12.49 -18.94
CA ILE A 115 2.44 11.80 -19.70
C ILE A 115 2.00 10.38 -20.08
N ALA A 116 1.50 9.59 -19.12
CA ALA A 116 1.02 8.23 -19.35
C ALA A 116 -0.17 8.20 -20.33
N GLY A 117 -1.10 9.14 -20.21
CA GLY A 117 -2.23 9.32 -21.11
C GLY A 117 -1.78 9.64 -22.54
N ALA A 118 -0.80 10.54 -22.71
CA ALA A 118 -0.23 10.89 -24.01
C ALA A 118 0.42 9.67 -24.70
N PHE A 119 1.22 8.88 -23.98
CA PHE A 119 1.79 7.64 -24.50
C PHE A 119 0.70 6.64 -24.93
N TYR A 120 -0.30 6.39 -24.07
CA TYR A 120 -1.40 5.48 -24.42
C TYR A 120 -2.18 5.95 -25.67
N GLY A 121 -2.45 7.26 -25.77
CA GLY A 121 -3.08 7.88 -26.93
C GLY A 121 -2.27 7.68 -28.22
N LEU A 122 -0.96 7.94 -28.16
CA LEU A 122 -0.04 7.76 -29.28
C LEU A 122 0.03 6.29 -29.74
N PHE A 123 0.20 5.35 -28.81
CA PHE A 123 0.22 3.91 -29.14
C PHE A 123 -1.10 3.41 -29.74
N LYS A 124 -2.25 3.94 -29.28
CA LYS A 124 -3.57 3.60 -29.84
C LYS A 124 -3.71 4.13 -31.26
N PHE A 125 -3.24 5.35 -31.53
CA PHE A 125 -3.24 5.95 -32.86
C PHE A 125 -2.36 5.16 -33.84
N LEU A 126 -1.13 4.80 -33.45
CA LEU A 126 -0.21 4.00 -34.29
C LEU A 126 -0.76 2.60 -34.61
N ARG A 127 -1.50 1.97 -33.69
CA ARG A 127 -2.13 0.65 -33.91
C ARG A 127 -3.39 0.71 -34.77
N TRP A 128 -4.06 1.87 -34.88
CA TRP A 128 -5.23 2.04 -35.73
C TRP A 128 -4.85 1.99 -37.22
N GLY A 129 -3.68 2.52 -37.61
CA GLY A 129 -3.21 2.53 -38.99
C GLY A 129 -2.91 1.15 -39.62
N LYS A 130 -2.82 0.06 -38.84
CA LYS A 130 -2.52 -1.31 -39.34
C LYS A 130 -3.73 -2.23 -39.49
N ARG A 131 -4.97 -1.76 -39.28
CA ARG A 131 -6.18 -2.62 -39.32
C ARG A 131 -6.95 -2.64 -40.65
N SER A 132 -6.52 -1.90 -41.68
CA SER A 132 -7.27 -1.82 -42.94
C SER A 132 -7.07 -3.01 -43.90
N THR A 133 -6.21 -3.99 -43.61
CA THR A 133 -5.95 -5.12 -44.54
C THR A 133 -5.76 -6.47 -43.83
N SER A 134 -6.79 -6.99 -43.15
CA SER A 134 -6.90 -8.44 -42.96
C SER A 134 -8.33 -8.86 -42.62
N ASN A 135 -9.12 -9.11 -43.65
CA ASN A 135 -10.34 -9.90 -43.57
C ASN A 135 -10.01 -11.31 -44.06
N ARG A 136 -9.98 -12.32 -43.16
CA ARG A 136 -10.49 -13.69 -43.44
C ARG A 136 -10.38 -14.69 -42.26
N LYS A 137 -11.58 -15.13 -41.84
CA LYS A 137 -12.03 -16.44 -41.32
C LYS A 137 -12.30 -16.59 -39.81
N PRO A 138 -13.51 -17.07 -39.43
CA PRO A 138 -13.82 -17.46 -38.06
C PRO A 138 -13.18 -18.84 -37.77
N LYS A 139 -12.42 -18.94 -36.67
CA LYS A 139 -11.98 -20.24 -36.14
C LYS A 139 -13.02 -20.74 -35.12
N LYS A 140 -13.50 -21.95 -35.41
CA LYS A 140 -14.48 -22.77 -34.70
C LYS A 140 -14.25 -22.81 -33.18
N ALA A 141 -15.36 -22.87 -32.45
CA ALA A 141 -15.44 -23.02 -31.00
C ALA A 141 -14.56 -24.17 -30.47
N ARG A 142 -13.64 -23.86 -29.55
CA ARG A 142 -13.04 -24.83 -28.62
C ARG A 142 -13.68 -24.63 -27.25
N LYS A 143 -14.56 -25.56 -26.87
CA LYS A 143 -15.01 -25.78 -25.49
C LYS A 143 -13.78 -25.79 -24.57
N LYS A 144 -13.66 -24.83 -23.66
CA LYS A 144 -12.70 -24.93 -22.54
C LYS A 144 -13.31 -25.83 -21.47
N LYS A 145 -12.84 -27.07 -21.43
CA LYS A 145 -12.98 -28.00 -20.31
C LYS A 145 -12.32 -27.33 -19.09
N SER A 146 -13.07 -27.16 -18.02
CA SER A 146 -12.60 -26.76 -16.70
C SER A 146 -11.43 -27.65 -16.27
N ARG A 147 -10.26 -27.05 -16.00
CA ARG A 147 -9.20 -27.75 -15.25
C ARG A 147 -9.57 -27.68 -13.77
N PRO A 148 -9.58 -28.80 -13.02
CA PRO A 148 -9.66 -28.74 -11.58
C PRO A 148 -8.39 -28.07 -11.04
N VAL A 149 -8.57 -27.17 -10.07
CA VAL A 149 -7.49 -26.64 -9.24
C VAL A 149 -6.99 -27.80 -8.39
N GLN A 150 -5.80 -28.30 -8.70
CA GLN A 150 -5.13 -29.28 -7.86
C GLN A 150 -4.50 -28.49 -6.71
N SER A 151 -5.06 -28.64 -5.50
CA SER A 151 -4.46 -28.14 -4.27
C SER A 151 -3.09 -28.79 -4.12
N ALA A 152 -2.04 -27.99 -4.18
CA ALA A 152 -0.70 -28.44 -3.80
C ALA A 152 -0.76 -28.82 -2.31
N VAL A 153 -0.61 -30.11 -2.04
CA VAL A 153 -0.28 -30.62 -0.72
C VAL A 153 1.11 -30.10 -0.41
N TYR A 154 1.24 -29.28 0.63
CA TYR A 154 2.55 -28.89 1.16
C TYR A 154 3.05 -30.06 2.01
N GLU A 155 4.06 -30.78 1.52
CA GLU A 155 4.85 -31.69 2.35
C GLU A 155 5.89 -30.86 3.10
N GLU A 156 5.90 -31.02 4.42
CA GLU A 156 6.85 -30.38 5.33
C GLU A 156 8.26 -31.00 5.10
N PRO A 157 9.32 -30.20 4.86
CA PRO A 157 10.65 -30.74 4.62
C PRO A 157 11.24 -31.30 5.92
N LYS A 158 11.70 -32.55 5.87
CA LYS A 158 12.41 -33.20 6.96
C LYS A 158 13.78 -32.56 7.17
N ASP A 159 14.09 -32.30 8.43
CA ASP A 159 15.30 -31.68 8.96
C ASP A 159 16.57 -32.35 8.39
N GLU A 160 17.21 -31.72 7.42
CA GLU A 160 18.48 -32.17 6.85
C GLU A 160 19.62 -31.44 7.59
N GLU A 161 20.40 -32.20 8.37
CA GLU A 161 21.50 -31.72 9.19
C GLU A 161 22.49 -30.84 8.41
N LEU A 162 22.67 -29.60 8.88
CA LEU A 162 23.59 -28.61 8.34
C LEU A 162 25.05 -29.05 8.58
N LYS A 163 25.70 -29.58 7.54
CA LYS A 163 27.17 -29.72 7.54
C LYS A 163 27.79 -28.38 7.20
N VAL A 164 28.47 -27.79 8.19
CA VAL A 164 29.26 -26.57 8.02
C VAL A 164 30.55 -26.93 7.28
N GLU A 165 30.62 -26.57 6.00
CA GLU A 165 31.84 -26.65 5.20
C GLU A 165 32.70 -25.41 5.48
N GLU A 166 33.90 -25.62 6.02
CA GLU A 166 34.85 -24.57 6.41
C GLU A 166 35.39 -23.87 5.15
N GLN A 167 34.98 -22.62 4.92
CA GLN A 167 35.39 -21.83 3.76
C GLN A 167 36.83 -21.31 3.94
N GLU A 168 37.69 -21.54 2.94
CA GLU A 168 39.02 -20.94 2.90
C GLU A 168 38.96 -19.41 2.86
N PRO A 169 39.94 -18.70 3.47
CA PRO A 169 39.90 -17.25 3.59
C PRO A 169 39.95 -16.54 2.24
N ILE A 170 39.06 -15.56 2.08
CA ILE A 170 38.92 -14.73 0.88
C ILE A 170 40.21 -13.92 0.67
N LYS A 171 40.95 -14.22 -0.41
CA LYS A 171 42.12 -13.42 -0.83
C LYS A 171 41.66 -12.06 -1.36
N TYR A 172 42.21 -10.98 -0.83
CA TYR A 172 41.90 -9.64 -1.29
C TYR A 172 42.71 -9.30 -2.54
N ARG A 173 42.14 -8.43 -3.40
CA ARG A 173 42.75 -8.03 -4.67
C ARG A 173 44.11 -7.31 -4.50
N SER A 174 44.43 -6.85 -3.30
CA SER A 174 45.75 -6.35 -2.91
C SER A 174 46.84 -7.42 -2.93
N ASP A 175 46.46 -8.68 -2.77
CA ASP A 175 47.37 -9.80 -2.53
C ASP A 175 47.77 -10.51 -3.84
N LEU A 176 47.13 -10.11 -4.95
CA LEU A 176 47.31 -10.66 -6.30
C LEU A 176 48.23 -9.80 -7.19
N ARG A 177 48.94 -8.81 -6.61
CA ARG A 177 49.90 -7.99 -7.35
C ARG A 177 51.28 -8.02 -6.67
N LYS A 178 52.06 -9.04 -7.00
CA LYS A 178 53.52 -9.08 -6.91
C LYS A 178 54.06 -9.75 -8.16
#